data_AF-A0A1V2QIH8-F1
#
_entry.id   AF-A0A1V2QIH8-F1
#
_cell.length_a   1.000
_cell.length_b   1.000
_cell.length_c   1.000
_cell.angle_alpha   90.00
_cell.angle_beta   90.00
_cell.angle_gamma   90.00
#
_symmetry.space_group_name_H-M   'P 1'
#
loop_
_entity.id
_entity.type
_entity.pdbx_description
1 polymer ?
#
loop_
_entity_poly.entity_id
_entity_poly.type
_entity_poly.pdbx_seq_one_letter_code
_entity_poly.pdbx_strand_id
1 'polypeptide(L)'
;MLIGIARVIMACQALASLGVWVGQLQDTFSRMDHNQDVYPQAVIVDILNPLIALALLTSAIFLGSRPWVRPFALTMEYIGIISALVNVITGFHQAGVAIAVAVAVIVLIHRSDAVSRVRLTG
;
A
#
# COMPACT_ATOMS: atom_id res chain seq x y z
N MET A 1 21.23 -3.34 1.25
CA MET A 1 20.76 -2.09 1.90
C MET A 1 19.45 -1.60 1.32
N LEU A 2 19.33 -1.36 0.00
CA LEU A 2 18.09 -0.88 -0.64
C LEU A 2 16.83 -1.72 -0.36
N ILE A 3 16.95 -3.06 -0.38
CA ILE A 3 15.82 -3.96 -0.06
C ILE A 3 15.34 -3.77 1.39
N GLY A 4 16.25 -3.52 2.34
CA GLY A 4 15.88 -3.27 3.73
C GLY A 4 15.05 -1.99 3.88
N ILE A 5 15.45 -0.93 3.15
CA ILE A 5 14.71 0.34 3.14
C ILE A 5 13.31 0.13 2.54
N ALA A 6 13.20 -0.58 1.41
CA ALA A 6 11.92 -0.90 0.81
C ALA A 6 11.00 -1.68 1.77
N ARG A 7 11.53 -2.68 2.49
CA ARG A 7 10.77 -3.44 3.51
C ARG A 7 10.23 -2.55 4.62
N VAL A 8 11.04 -1.63 5.14
CA VAL A 8 10.63 -0.70 6.19
C VAL A 8 9.53 0.23 5.68
N ILE A 9 9.69 0.81 4.49
CA ILE A 9 8.68 1.70 3.90
C ILE A 9 7.36 0.95 3.68
N MET A 10 7.41 -0.27 3.12
CA MET A 10 6.22 -1.10 2.92
C MET A 10 5.53 -1.47 4.24
N ALA A 11 6.29 -1.73 5.30
CA ALA A 11 5.72 -1.97 6.63
C ALA A 11 5.04 -0.72 7.19
N CYS A 12 5.66 0.46 7.03
CA CYS A 12 5.05 1.74 7.41
C CYS A 12 3.77 2.01 6.60
N GLN A 13 3.76 1.73 5.30
CA GLN A 13 2.56 1.84 4.45
C GLN A 13 1.46 0.90 4.91
N ALA A 14 1.78 -0.35 5.26
CA ALA A 14 0.81 -1.30 5.79
C ALA A 14 0.18 -0.78 7.10
N LEU A 15 0.99 -0.26 8.02
CA LEU A 15 0.51 0.33 9.28
C LEU A 15 -0.35 1.57 9.04
N ALA A 16 0.08 2.46 8.14
CA ALA A 16 -0.69 3.65 7.79
C ALA A 16 -2.05 3.27 7.16
N SER A 17 -2.07 2.27 6.28
CA SER A 17 -3.29 1.75 5.66
C SER A 17 -4.26 1.18 6.71
N LEU A 18 -3.75 0.44 7.70
CA LEU A 18 -4.57 -0.04 8.82
C LEU A 18 -5.11 1.11 9.67
N GLY A 19 -4.31 2.14 9.93
CA GLY A 19 -4.76 3.33 10.66
C GLY A 19 -5.89 4.06 9.96
N VAL A 20 -5.77 4.25 8.64
CA VAL A 20 -6.82 4.85 7.80
C VAL A 20 -8.09 3.98 7.82
N TRP A 21 -7.95 2.66 7.71
CA TRP A 21 -9.06 1.73 7.77
C TRP A 21 -9.81 1.79 9.10
N VAL A 22 -9.11 1.87 10.23
CA VAL A 22 -9.75 2.04 11.55
C VAL A 22 -10.56 3.33 11.62
N GLY A 23 -10.04 4.44 11.10
CA GLY A 23 -10.78 5.70 11.02
C GLY A 23 -12.04 5.59 10.15
N GLN A 24 -11.94 4.91 9.01
CA GLN A 24 -13.09 4.68 8.12
C GLN A 24 -14.16 3.79 8.76
N LEU A 25 -13.77 2.74 9.49
CA LEU A 25 -14.71 1.92 10.24
C LEU A 25 -15.47 2.76 11.28
N GLN A 26 -14.77 3.62 12.02
CA GLN A 26 -15.40 4.51 13.00
C GLN A 26 -16.43 5.44 12.35
N ASP A 27 -16.11 6.03 11.20
CA ASP A 27 -17.04 6.85 10.44
C ASP A 27 -18.25 6.04 9.93
N THR A 28 -18.04 4.83 9.43
CA THR A 28 -19.10 3.92 8.98
C THR A 28 -20.04 3.54 10.14
N PHE A 29 -19.48 3.12 11.28
CA PHE A 29 -20.27 2.81 12.49
C PHE A 29 -21.05 4.03 12.99
N SER A 30 -20.40 5.20 13.03
CA SER A 30 -21.07 6.44 13.45
C SER A 30 -22.27 6.77 12.54
N ARG A 31 -22.15 6.59 11.22
CA ARG A 31 -23.27 6.82 10.30
C ARG A 31 -24.42 5.84 10.50
N MET A 32 -24.12 4.57 10.76
CA MET A 32 -25.14 3.56 11.07
C MET A 32 -25.88 3.90 12.36
N ASP A 33 -25.18 4.34 13.41
CA ASP A 33 -25.78 4.73 14.69
C ASP A 33 -26.73 5.93 14.56
N HIS A 34 -26.49 6.81 13.57
CA HIS A 34 -27.31 7.99 13.29
C HIS A 34 -28.38 7.76 12.20
N ASN A 35 -28.66 6.51 11.79
CA ASN A 35 -29.57 6.17 10.68
C ASN A 35 -29.25 6.92 9.37
N GLN A 36 -27.98 7.21 9.12
CA GLN A 36 -27.53 7.83 7.87
C GLN A 36 -27.23 6.76 6.83
N ASP A 37 -27.43 7.09 5.56
CA ASP A 37 -27.09 6.20 4.45
C ASP A 37 -25.59 5.89 4.43
N VAL A 38 -25.25 4.61 4.61
CA VAL A 38 -23.92 4.10 4.37
C VAL A 38 -23.78 3.83 2.89
N TYR A 39 -22.90 4.59 2.24
CA TYR A 39 -22.64 4.38 0.84
C TYR A 39 -22.06 2.98 0.58
N PRO A 40 -22.55 2.22 -0.41
CA PRO A 40 -22.04 0.89 -0.73
C PRO A 40 -20.53 0.86 -1.00
N GLN A 41 -19.97 1.96 -1.54
CA GLN A 41 -18.52 2.07 -1.73
C GLN A 41 -17.71 2.04 -0.43
N ALA A 42 -18.27 2.50 0.69
CA ALA A 42 -17.56 2.50 1.97
C ALA A 42 -17.33 1.06 2.47
N VAL A 43 -18.35 0.20 2.33
CA VAL A 43 -18.26 -1.22 2.70
C VAL A 43 -17.21 -1.96 1.86
N ILE A 44 -17.13 -1.66 0.56
CA ILE A 44 -16.12 -2.27 -0.31
C ILE A 44 -14.71 -1.86 0.11
N VAL A 45 -14.50 -0.57 0.42
CA VAL A 45 -13.21 -0.05 0.88
C VAL A 45 -12.84 -0.65 2.25
N ASP A 46 -13.81 -0.82 3.15
CA ASP A 46 -13.61 -1.46 4.46
C ASP A 46 -13.15 -2.92 4.35
N ILE A 47 -13.52 -3.63 3.28
CA ILE A 47 -13.03 -5.00 3.03
C ILE A 47 -11.67 -4.97 2.31
N LEU A 48 -11.47 -4.08 1.34
CA LEU A 48 -10.25 -4.05 0.53
C LEU A 48 -9.03 -3.50 1.26
N ASN A 49 -9.18 -2.46 2.07
CA ASN A 49 -8.07 -1.84 2.78
C ASN A 49 -7.27 -2.80 3.70
N PRO A 50 -7.91 -3.63 4.55
CA PRO A 50 -7.17 -4.58 5.37
C PRO A 50 -6.47 -5.66 4.51
N LEU A 51 -7.08 -6.09 3.41
CA LEU A 51 -6.44 -7.04 2.48
C LEU A 51 -5.19 -6.43 1.82
N ILE A 52 -5.27 -5.17 1.40
CA ILE A 52 -4.12 -4.43 0.84
C ILE A 52 -3.02 -4.28 1.90
N ALA A 53 -3.37 -3.91 3.14
CA ALA A 53 -2.42 -3.78 4.23
C ALA A 53 -1.71 -5.11 4.53
N LEU A 54 -2.44 -6.21 4.58
CA LEU A 54 -1.88 -7.55 4.79
C LEU A 54 -0.97 -7.98 3.62
N ALA A 55 -1.34 -7.67 2.39
CA ALA A 55 -0.52 -7.94 1.22
C ALA A 55 0.79 -7.11 1.21
N LEU A 56 0.73 -5.84 1.59
CA LEU A 56 1.92 -5.00 1.77
C LEU A 56 2.81 -5.49 2.90
N LEU A 57 2.23 -5.91 4.03
CA LEU A 57 2.97 -6.48 5.15
C LEU A 57 3.63 -7.82 4.78
N THR A 58 2.92 -8.67 4.06
CA THR A 58 3.46 -9.94 3.52
C THR A 58 4.64 -9.64 2.59
N SER A 59 4.49 -8.64 1.72
CA SER A 59 5.56 -8.19 0.84
C SER A 59 6.76 -7.71 1.65
N ALA A 60 6.56 -6.85 2.65
CA ALA A 60 7.61 -6.35 3.53
C ALA A 60 8.34 -7.48 4.28
N ILE A 61 7.64 -8.52 4.73
CA ILE A 61 8.25 -9.65 5.45
C ILE A 61 9.07 -10.53 4.51
N PHE A 62 8.57 -10.83 3.32
CA PHE A 62 9.20 -11.82 2.44
C PHE A 62 10.05 -11.22 1.31
N LEU A 63 10.15 -9.88 1.20
CA LEU A 63 10.95 -9.22 0.17
C LEU A 63 12.43 -9.62 0.29
N GLY A 64 12.95 -10.24 -0.78
CA GLY A 64 14.32 -10.74 -0.85
C GLY A 64 14.49 -12.21 -0.43
N SER A 65 13.50 -12.82 0.22
CA SER A 65 13.53 -14.24 0.60
C SER A 65 12.85 -15.15 -0.43
N ARG A 66 11.85 -14.63 -1.16
CA ARG A 66 11.13 -15.39 -2.19
C ARG A 66 11.06 -14.63 -3.51
N PRO A 67 11.30 -15.29 -4.66
CA PRO A 67 11.35 -14.61 -5.96
C PRO A 67 9.99 -14.07 -6.42
N TRP A 68 8.88 -14.73 -6.05
CA TRP A 68 7.52 -14.33 -6.43
C TRP A 68 7.01 -13.10 -5.66
N VAL A 69 7.61 -12.76 -4.52
CA VAL A 69 7.16 -11.65 -3.68
C VAL A 69 7.46 -10.29 -4.33
N ARG A 70 8.45 -10.24 -5.22
CA ARG A 70 8.80 -9.01 -5.96
C ARG A 70 7.71 -8.56 -6.93
N PRO A 71 7.27 -9.39 -7.90
CA PRO A 71 6.17 -8.99 -8.77
C PRO A 71 4.88 -8.76 -7.98
N PHE A 72 4.65 -9.50 -6.89
CA PHE A 72 3.52 -9.27 -6.00
C PHE A 72 3.57 -7.89 -5.34
N ALA A 73 4.70 -7.50 -4.75
CA ALA A 73 4.92 -6.19 -4.15
C ALA A 73 4.67 -5.06 -5.15
N LEU A 74 5.21 -5.17 -6.37
CA LEU A 74 4.99 -4.18 -7.42
C LEU A 74 3.51 -4.05 -7.81
N THR A 75 2.82 -5.19 -7.97
CA THR A 75 1.37 -5.19 -8.23
C THR A 75 0.60 -4.47 -7.12
N MET A 76 0.94 -4.70 -5.86
CA MET A 76 0.29 -4.02 -4.74
C MET A 76 0.56 -2.52 -4.72
N GLU A 77 1.78 -2.07 -5.03
CA GLU A 77 2.08 -0.64 -5.16
C GLU A 77 1.28 0.00 -6.30
N TYR A 78 1.13 -0.67 -7.45
CA TYR A 78 0.30 -0.16 -8.55
C TYR A 78 -1.18 -0.06 -8.16
N ILE A 79 -1.73 -1.07 -7.49
CA ILE A 79 -3.09 -1.02 -6.96
C ILE A 79 -3.24 0.14 -5.96
N GLY A 80 -2.25 0.32 -5.08
CA GLY A 80 -2.21 1.43 -4.12
C GLY A 80 -2.20 2.80 -4.80
N ILE A 81 -1.41 2.97 -5.87
CA ILE A 81 -1.37 4.20 -6.67
C ILE A 81 -2.72 4.47 -7.33
N ILE A 82 -3.34 3.46 -7.95
CA ILE A 82 -4.66 3.61 -8.58
C ILE A 82 -5.72 4.01 -7.55
N SER A 83 -5.73 3.35 -6.38
CA SER A 83 -6.63 3.68 -5.29
C SER A 83 -6.41 5.10 -4.77
N ALA A 84 -5.15 5.50 -4.58
CA ALA A 84 -4.80 6.84 -4.15
C ALA A 84 -5.17 7.91 -5.19
N LEU A 85 -5.06 7.63 -6.48
CA LEU A 85 -5.50 8.54 -7.56
C LEU A 85 -7.01 8.80 -7.50
N VAL A 86 -7.81 7.77 -7.25
CA VAL A 86 -9.27 7.94 -7.03
C VAL A 86 -9.53 8.89 -5.86
N ASN A 87 -8.79 8.74 -4.76
CA ASN A 87 -8.91 9.62 -3.59
C ASN A 87 -8.48 11.07 -3.86
N VAL A 88 -7.44 11.29 -4.68
CA VAL A 88 -7.06 12.65 -5.09
C VAL A 88 -8.19 13.31 -5.88
N ILE A 89 -8.80 12.60 -6.82
CA ILE A 89 -9.88 13.13 -7.66
C ILE A 89 -11.12 13.45 -6.84
N THR A 90 -11.40 12.69 -5.77
CA THR A 90 -12.52 12.93 -4.86
C THR A 90 -12.24 13.99 -3.78
N GLY A 91 -11.07 14.65 -3.81
CA GLY A 91 -10.75 15.80 -2.95
C GLY A 91 -9.82 15.51 -1.77
N PHE A 92 -9.36 14.27 -1.60
CA PHE A 92 -8.43 13.89 -0.52
C PHE A 92 -6.98 14.08 -0.96
N HIS A 93 -6.51 15.32 -0.91
CA HIS A 93 -5.16 15.73 -1.34
C HIS A 93 -4.02 15.01 -0.60
N GLN A 94 -4.27 14.49 0.61
CA GLN A 94 -3.32 13.68 1.37
C GLN A 94 -2.91 12.39 0.63
N ALA A 95 -3.74 11.91 -0.30
CA ALA A 95 -3.45 10.74 -1.12
C ALA A 95 -2.25 10.95 -2.08
N GLY A 96 -1.87 12.21 -2.36
CA GLY A 96 -0.65 12.51 -3.13
C GLY A 96 0.63 12.01 -2.46
N VAL A 97 0.67 12.03 -1.12
CA VAL A 97 1.82 11.49 -0.35
C VAL A 97 1.91 9.98 -0.52
N ALA A 98 0.77 9.28 -0.48
CA ALA A 98 0.72 7.83 -0.67
C ALA A 98 1.27 7.42 -2.05
N ILE A 99 0.93 8.17 -3.10
CA ILE A 99 1.46 7.96 -4.46
C ILE A 99 2.99 8.14 -4.47
N ALA A 100 3.50 9.23 -3.89
CA ALA A 100 4.94 9.50 -3.85
C ALA A 100 5.73 8.39 -3.13
N VAL A 101 5.19 7.89 -2.01
CA VAL A 101 5.80 6.79 -1.26
C VAL A 101 5.78 5.50 -2.07
N ALA A 102 4.67 5.18 -2.74
CA ALA A 102 4.55 3.99 -3.57
C ALA A 102 5.56 4.00 -4.74
N VAL A 103 5.71 5.15 -5.42
CA VAL A 103 6.73 5.31 -6.46
C VAL A 103 8.14 5.13 -5.91
N ALA A 104 8.43 5.65 -4.71
CA ALA A 104 9.73 5.46 -4.08
C ALA A 104 10.04 3.98 -3.82
N VAL A 105 9.05 3.19 -3.35
CA VAL A 105 9.19 1.74 -3.15
C VAL A 105 9.47 1.03 -4.47
N ILE A 106 8.69 1.34 -5.52
CA ILE A 106 8.90 0.76 -6.86
C ILE A 106 10.32 1.03 -7.35
N VAL A 107 10.80 2.27 -7.23
CA VAL A 107 12.16 2.66 -7.63
C VAL A 107 13.22 1.92 -6.82
N LEU A 108 13.03 1.78 -5.51
CA LEU A 108 13.96 1.06 -4.63
C LEU A 108 14.07 -0.43 -4.99
N ILE A 109 12.93 -1.08 -5.30
CA ILE A 109 12.89 -2.48 -5.73
C ILE A 109 13.65 -2.63 -7.06
N HIS A 110 13.33 -1.83 -8.06
CA HIS A 110 14.00 -1.89 -9.38
C HIS A 110 15.51 -1.59 -9.30
N ARG A 111 15.92 -0.60 -8.50
CA ARG A 111 17.34 -0.29 -8.30
C ARG A 111 18.08 -1.43 -7.61
N SER A 112 17.42 -2.13 -6.67
CA SER A 112 18.03 -3.30 -6.05
C SER A 112 18.32 -4.42 -7.06
N ASP A 113 17.46 -4.59 -8.06
CA ASP A 113 17.63 -5.60 -9.12
C ASP A 113 18.78 -5.28 -10.08
N ALA A 114 18.95 -4.00 -10.40
CA ALA A 114 20.09 -3.55 -11.20
C ALA A 114 21.41 -3.84 -10.47
N VAL A 115 21.49 -3.51 -9.17
CA VAL A 115 22.70 -3.76 -8.36
C VAL A 115 23.00 -5.26 -8.22
N SER A 116 21.99 -6.10 -8.01
CA SER A 116 22.17 -7.55 -7.91
C SER A 116 22.68 -8.18 -9.22
N ARG A 117 22.22 -7.69 -10.38
CA ARG A 117 22.69 -8.19 -11.69
C ARG A 117 24.15 -7.85 -11.96
N VAL A 118 24.58 -6.61 -11.69
CA VAL A 118 25.97 -6.17 -11.90
C VAL A 118 26.94 -7.02 -11.06
N ARG A 119 26.57 -7.37 -9.83
CA ARG A 119 27.41 -8.16 -8.91
C ARG A 119 27.55 -9.64 -9.33
N LEU A 120 26.73 -10.14 -10.25
CA LEU A 120 26.81 -11.52 -10.76
C LEU A 120 27.62 -11.60 -12.08
N THR A 121 27.89 -10.46 -12.72
CA THR A 121 28.56 -10.39 -14.03
C THR A 121 29.97 -9.81 -13.97
N GLY A 122 30.43 -9.35 -12.81
CA GLY A 122 31.78 -8.82 -12.57
C GLY A 122 32.50 -9.64 -11.52
#